data_AF-A0A1Q3BK96-F1
#
_entry.id   AF-A0A1Q3BK96-F1
#
_cell.length_a   1.000
_cell.length_b   1.000
_cell.length_c   1.000
_cell.angle_alpha   90.00
_cell.angle_beta   90.00
_cell.angle_gamma   90.00
#
_symmetry.space_group_name_H-M   'P 1'
#
loop_
_entity.id
_entity.type
_entity.pdbx_description
1 polymer ?
#
loop_
_entity_poly.entity_id
_entity_poly.type
_entity_poly.pdbx_seq_one_letter_code
_entity_poly.pdbx_strand_id
1 'polypeptide(L)'
;MSEPGQSPALTEYKTEFRSYPDDAWYSVRLVGDGEGEKLTVKYYNFSDHHDNVFEAKTFKSLQDLADFMRRFRNLSAQVQDSECSKVVEGKLVCASHSFDDNDNRFYDAIIEAVKYNEHSFTNGEEECRCKFLICWQHGPNRGNLEQKNVENICIVDCSENVDPALSSFLKRATEEIQAASRRISNLTDRIKQDEDVGGVNRHYIVLIDNLEKELSSSTIVEFVRREISIASEACVFPSLSTESYTRGAILLKSEKDSQLLYGFLDNPNHIIVSSNGKPWVIMEKISGPETIRTSLCTSLLKSQVSFSYLNTDELKVVHSGSEEFRTAKGLKDLFMEFAEHQKLLHVRLVTEERKILQS
;
A
#
# COMPACT_ATOMS: atom_id res chain seq x y z
N MET A 1 -39.71 24.58 8.42
CA MET A 1 -39.81 23.53 9.44
C MET A 1 -39.33 22.25 8.79
N SER A 2 -38.07 21.90 9.02
CA SER A 2 -37.43 20.73 8.45
C SER A 2 -37.73 19.53 9.34
N GLU A 3 -38.18 18.42 8.76
CA GLU A 3 -38.44 17.18 9.48
C GLU A 3 -37.14 16.64 10.14
N PRO A 4 -37.23 16.04 11.35
CA PRO A 4 -36.09 15.39 11.97
C PRO A 4 -35.75 14.11 11.21
N GLY A 5 -34.48 13.99 10.82
CA GLY A 5 -33.93 12.86 10.06
C GLY A 5 -34.25 11.53 10.71
N GLN A 6 -34.93 10.66 9.96
CA GLN A 6 -35.00 9.23 10.26
C GLN A 6 -33.58 8.68 10.28
N SER A 7 -33.14 8.21 11.44
CA SER A 7 -31.96 7.34 11.53
C SER A 7 -32.16 6.18 10.55
N PRO A 8 -31.19 5.87 9.67
CA PRO A 8 -31.31 4.74 8.76
C PRO A 8 -31.55 3.47 9.58
N ALA A 9 -32.42 2.59 9.09
CA ALA A 9 -32.66 1.32 9.76
C ALA A 9 -31.34 0.52 9.87
N LEU A 10 -31.13 -0.18 10.98
CA LEU A 10 -29.98 -1.07 11.26
C LEU A 10 -29.66 -2.03 10.10
N THR A 11 -30.63 -2.29 9.23
CA THR A 11 -30.51 -3.13 8.03
C THR A 11 -29.55 -2.61 6.96
N GLU A 12 -29.14 -1.34 7.00
CA GLU A 12 -28.21 -0.75 6.02
C GLU A 12 -26.73 -0.87 6.41
N TYR A 13 -26.42 -1.21 7.66
CA TYR A 13 -25.05 -1.31 8.17
C TYR A 13 -24.65 -2.79 8.21
N LYS A 14 -24.17 -3.34 7.10
CA LYS A 14 -23.79 -4.77 7.00
C LYS A 14 -22.28 -5.01 6.95
N THR A 15 -21.52 -3.93 7.01
CA THR A 15 -20.07 -3.93 6.80
C THR A 15 -19.40 -3.31 8.01
N GLU A 16 -18.20 -3.79 8.35
CA GLU A 16 -17.30 -3.16 9.30
C GLU A 16 -16.14 -2.53 8.56
N PHE A 17 -15.67 -1.39 9.07
CA PHE A 17 -14.47 -0.73 8.61
C PHE A 17 -13.47 -0.59 9.74
N ARG A 18 -12.21 -0.99 9.50
CA ARG A 18 -11.11 -0.78 10.44
C ARG A 18 -10.52 0.61 10.23
N SER A 19 -10.81 1.50 11.17
CA SER A 19 -10.47 2.91 11.11
C SER A 19 -8.96 3.16 11.12
N TYR A 20 -8.51 4.25 10.50
CA TYR A 20 -7.08 4.59 10.46
C TYR A 20 -6.55 5.21 11.76
N PRO A 21 -7.25 6.14 12.43
CA PRO A 21 -6.70 6.84 13.60
C PRO A 21 -6.47 5.96 14.83
N ASP A 22 -7.30 4.92 15.02
CA ASP A 22 -7.27 4.09 16.22
C ASP A 22 -7.22 2.59 15.97
N ASP A 23 -7.26 2.16 14.70
CA ASP A 23 -7.22 0.76 14.27
C ASP A 23 -8.39 -0.11 14.78
N ALA A 24 -9.44 0.52 15.31
CA ALA A 24 -10.64 -0.17 15.79
C ALA A 24 -11.62 -0.46 14.64
N TRP A 25 -12.43 -1.50 14.80
CA TRP A 25 -13.53 -1.85 13.91
C TRP A 25 -14.80 -1.09 14.26
N TYR A 26 -15.46 -0.55 13.24
CA TYR A 26 -16.73 0.16 13.37
C TYR A 26 -17.75 -0.38 12.37
N SER A 27 -19.01 -0.47 12.77
CA SER A 27 -20.12 -0.73 11.85
C SER A 27 -20.31 0.47 10.93
N VAL A 28 -20.34 0.22 9.61
CA VAL A 28 -20.42 1.25 8.58
C VAL A 28 -21.44 0.91 7.50
N ARG A 29 -21.91 1.95 6.83
CA ARG A 29 -22.63 1.87 5.56
C ARG A 29 -21.74 2.45 4.48
N LEU A 30 -21.65 1.76 3.35
CA LEU A 30 -20.87 2.21 2.21
C LEU A 30 -21.78 2.91 1.21
N VAL A 31 -21.36 4.09 0.75
CA VAL A 31 -22.06 4.88 -0.26
C VAL A 31 -21.13 5.14 -1.42
N GLY A 32 -21.41 4.51 -2.56
CA GLY A 32 -20.73 4.80 -3.82
C GLY A 32 -21.44 5.91 -4.60
N ASP A 33 -20.72 6.56 -5.51
CA ASP A 33 -21.26 7.55 -6.44
C ASP A 33 -21.90 6.95 -7.72
N GLY A 34 -21.97 5.62 -7.80
CA GLY A 34 -22.50 4.88 -8.94
C GLY A 34 -21.47 4.60 -10.04
N GLU A 35 -20.50 5.48 -10.25
CA GLU A 35 -19.39 5.30 -11.21
C GLU A 35 -18.20 4.56 -10.59
N GLY A 36 -18.15 4.46 -9.26
CA GLY A 36 -17.05 3.84 -8.52
C GLY A 36 -15.86 4.78 -8.35
N GLU A 37 -16.00 6.07 -8.66
CA GLU A 37 -14.91 7.05 -8.54
C GLU A 37 -14.71 7.45 -7.08
N LYS A 38 -15.80 7.45 -6.29
CA LYS A 38 -15.79 7.77 -4.87
C LYS A 38 -16.49 6.71 -4.05
N LEU A 39 -15.89 6.39 -2.91
CA LEU A 39 -16.49 5.58 -1.85
C LEU A 39 -16.51 6.38 -0.56
N THR A 40 -17.71 6.57 0.00
CA THR A 40 -17.91 7.19 1.30
C THR A 40 -18.23 6.11 2.34
N VAL A 41 -17.45 6.08 3.41
CA VAL A 41 -17.66 5.22 4.57
C VAL A 41 -18.39 6.04 5.63
N LYS A 42 -19.66 5.68 5.89
CA LYS A 42 -20.50 6.32 6.89
C LYS A 42 -20.58 5.49 8.15
N TYR A 43 -20.17 6.05 9.28
CA TYR A 43 -20.13 5.35 10.56
C TYR A 43 -21.51 5.28 11.21
N TYR A 44 -21.85 4.12 11.80
CA TYR A 44 -23.11 3.95 12.53
C TYR A 44 -23.13 4.84 13.78
N ASN A 45 -24.21 5.61 13.97
CA ASN A 45 -24.39 6.56 15.09
C ASN A 45 -23.41 7.73 15.15
N PHE A 46 -22.64 8.00 14.09
CA PHE A 46 -21.83 9.21 13.97
C PHE A 46 -22.43 10.16 12.93
N SER A 47 -22.16 11.46 13.09
CA SER A 47 -22.52 12.45 12.09
C SER A 47 -21.61 12.36 10.86
N ASP A 48 -22.09 12.87 9.73
CA ASP A 48 -21.37 12.92 8.45
C ASP A 48 -20.00 13.63 8.51
N HIS A 49 -19.72 14.39 9.57
CA HIS A 49 -18.41 15.01 9.80
C HIS A 49 -17.29 13.98 10.07
N HIS A 50 -17.65 12.75 10.41
CA HIS A 50 -16.70 11.65 10.63
C HIS A 50 -16.54 10.74 9.42
N ASP A 51 -17.28 10.99 8.33
CA ASP A 51 -17.25 10.13 7.14
C ASP A 51 -15.84 10.13 6.50
N ASN A 52 -15.39 8.96 6.07
CA ASN A 52 -14.19 8.88 5.23
C ASN A 52 -14.57 8.81 3.77
N VAL A 53 -13.98 9.68 2.94
CA VAL A 53 -14.19 9.70 1.49
C VAL A 53 -12.90 9.29 0.79
N PHE A 54 -12.98 8.25 -0.02
CA PHE A 54 -11.88 7.72 -0.82
C PHE A 54 -12.15 7.96 -2.30
N GLU A 55 -11.12 8.33 -3.07
CA GLU A 55 -11.21 8.53 -4.52
C GLU A 55 -10.37 7.47 -5.24
N ALA A 56 -10.91 6.83 -6.27
CA ALA A 56 -10.26 5.71 -6.95
C ALA A 56 -8.85 6.07 -7.49
N LYS A 57 -8.69 7.31 -7.96
CA LYS A 57 -7.44 7.86 -8.52
C LYS A 57 -6.31 8.09 -7.51
N THR A 58 -6.58 8.01 -6.19
CA THR A 58 -5.53 8.26 -5.17
C THR A 58 -4.68 7.03 -4.88
N PHE A 59 -5.14 5.84 -5.28
CA PHE A 59 -4.42 4.59 -5.12
C PHE A 59 -3.29 4.48 -6.15
N LYS A 60 -2.09 4.11 -5.68
CA LYS A 60 -0.89 4.07 -6.51
C LYS A 60 -0.58 2.66 -6.95
N SER A 61 -0.80 1.69 -6.07
CA SER A 61 -0.46 0.30 -6.31
C SER A 61 -1.64 -0.64 -6.02
N LEU A 62 -1.60 -1.85 -6.59
CA LEU A 62 -2.53 -2.92 -6.23
C LEU A 62 -2.34 -3.36 -4.77
N GLN A 63 -1.17 -3.13 -4.18
CA GLN A 63 -0.92 -3.40 -2.76
C GLN A 63 -1.67 -2.41 -1.87
N ASP A 64 -1.60 -1.11 -2.16
CA ASP A 64 -2.34 -0.07 -1.44
C ASP A 64 -3.84 -0.39 -1.46
N LEU A 65 -4.33 -0.84 -2.62
CA LEU A 65 -5.72 -1.21 -2.82
C LEU A 65 -6.09 -2.50 -2.05
N ALA A 66 -5.18 -3.47 -2.00
CA ALA A 66 -5.37 -4.69 -1.20
C ALA A 66 -5.36 -4.40 0.31
N ASP A 67 -4.48 -3.51 0.78
CA ASP A 67 -4.43 -3.08 2.19
C ASP A 67 -5.65 -2.27 2.58
N PHE A 68 -6.16 -1.44 1.67
CA PHE A 68 -7.45 -0.80 1.82
C PHE A 68 -8.61 -1.81 1.92
N MET A 69 -8.65 -2.80 1.02
CA MET A 69 -9.67 -3.85 1.04
C MET A 69 -9.68 -4.65 2.35
N ARG A 70 -8.50 -4.93 2.91
CA ARG A 70 -8.35 -5.63 4.22
C ARG A 70 -8.95 -4.86 5.40
N ARG A 71 -9.26 -3.58 5.24
CA ARG A 71 -9.96 -2.78 6.26
C ARG A 71 -11.48 -2.92 6.19
N PHE A 72 -12.02 -3.74 5.28
CA PHE A 72 -13.45 -4.01 5.22
C PHE A 72 -13.73 -5.49 5.45
N ARG A 73 -14.85 -5.77 6.12
CA ARG A 73 -15.41 -7.13 6.23
C ARG A 73 -16.89 -7.06 6.53
N ASN A 74 -17.57 -8.19 6.52
CA ASN A 74 -18.95 -8.28 6.99
C ASN A 74 -19.05 -8.00 8.49
N LEU A 75 -20.23 -7.58 8.94
CA LEU A 75 -20.54 -7.47 10.35
C LEU A 75 -20.17 -8.74 11.13
N SER A 76 -19.40 -8.57 12.20
CA SER A 76 -19.11 -9.62 13.15
C SER A 76 -20.36 -9.94 13.96
N ALA A 77 -20.64 -11.23 14.18
CA ALA A 77 -21.82 -11.67 14.90
C ALA A 77 -21.55 -11.74 16.41
N GLN A 78 -22.32 -11.00 17.21
CA GLN A 78 -22.24 -11.08 18.66
C GLN A 78 -22.56 -12.50 19.15
N VAL A 79 -21.68 -13.07 19.96
CA VAL A 79 -21.86 -14.42 20.49
C VAL A 79 -22.89 -14.37 21.61
N GLN A 80 -23.95 -15.17 21.48
CA GLN A 80 -24.93 -15.37 22.54
C GLN A 80 -24.42 -16.40 23.55
N ASP A 81 -24.96 -16.38 24.77
CA ASP A 81 -24.49 -17.23 25.87
C ASP A 81 -24.57 -18.73 25.55
N SER A 82 -25.67 -19.16 24.92
CA SER A 82 -25.88 -20.52 24.44
C SER A 82 -24.93 -20.91 23.28
N GLU A 83 -24.32 -19.92 22.63
CA GLU A 83 -23.43 -20.08 21.48
C GLU A 83 -21.94 -20.00 21.85
N CYS A 84 -21.61 -19.90 23.15
CA CYS A 84 -20.23 -19.77 23.62
C CYS A 84 -19.32 -20.93 23.16
N SER A 85 -19.91 -22.10 22.91
CA SER A 85 -19.23 -23.29 22.36
C SER A 85 -18.68 -23.09 20.95
N LYS A 86 -19.17 -22.10 20.20
CA LYS A 86 -18.64 -21.71 18.88
C LYS A 86 -17.30 -20.96 18.98
N VAL A 87 -16.93 -20.48 20.16
CA VAL A 87 -15.67 -19.77 20.41
C VAL A 87 -14.65 -20.80 20.94
N VAL A 88 -13.71 -21.16 20.08
CA VAL A 88 -12.72 -22.23 20.32
C VAL A 88 -11.31 -21.72 20.10
N GLU A 89 -10.32 -22.42 20.66
CA GLU A 89 -8.90 -22.10 20.49
C GLU A 89 -8.49 -21.97 19.02
N GLY A 90 -7.61 -21.02 18.72
CA GLY A 90 -7.15 -20.68 17.37
C GLY A 90 -8.14 -19.83 16.54
N LYS A 91 -9.35 -19.57 17.03
CA LYS A 91 -10.36 -18.81 16.29
C LYS A 91 -10.10 -17.31 16.31
N LEU A 92 -10.24 -16.66 15.16
CA LEU A 92 -10.28 -15.20 15.03
C LEU A 92 -11.61 -14.66 15.53
N VAL A 93 -11.54 -13.72 16.46
CA VAL A 93 -12.69 -13.01 17.03
C VAL A 93 -12.46 -11.51 17.01
N CYS A 94 -13.54 -10.76 17.05
CA CYS A 94 -13.54 -9.33 17.29
C CYS A 94 -13.96 -9.10 18.74
N ALA A 95 -13.07 -8.56 19.57
CA ALA A 95 -13.31 -8.41 21.00
C ALA A 95 -13.35 -6.93 21.40
N SER A 96 -14.19 -6.61 22.38
CA SER A 96 -14.30 -5.25 22.91
C SER A 96 -13.18 -4.95 23.92
N HIS A 97 -12.72 -3.70 23.94
CA HIS A 97 -11.83 -3.15 24.94
C HIS A 97 -12.35 -1.78 25.35
N SER A 98 -12.56 -1.61 26.66
CA SER A 98 -13.09 -0.39 27.25
C SER A 98 -11.95 0.42 27.84
N PHE A 99 -11.76 1.65 27.37
CA PHE A 99 -10.78 2.58 27.93
C PHE A 99 -11.35 3.34 29.12
N ASP A 100 -12.65 3.65 29.06
CA ASP A 100 -13.47 4.18 30.14
C ASP A 100 -14.93 3.72 29.94
N ASP A 101 -15.83 4.18 30.82
CA ASP A 101 -17.25 3.78 30.82
C ASP A 101 -18.01 4.16 29.54
N ASN A 102 -17.47 5.07 28.71
CA ASN A 102 -18.12 5.58 27.50
C ASN A 102 -17.34 5.26 26.20
N ASP A 103 -16.10 4.78 26.29
CA ASP A 103 -15.25 4.46 25.14
C ASP A 103 -14.97 2.96 25.07
N ASN A 104 -15.85 2.25 24.37
CA ASN A 104 -15.71 0.82 24.10
C ASN A 104 -15.43 0.59 22.61
N ARG A 105 -14.27 0.01 22.31
CA ARG A 105 -13.79 -0.21 20.93
C ARG A 105 -13.53 -1.67 20.65
N PHE A 106 -13.57 -2.04 19.38
CA PHE A 106 -13.50 -3.42 18.96
C PHE A 106 -12.23 -3.68 18.14
N TYR A 107 -11.48 -4.72 18.49
CA TYR A 107 -10.23 -5.11 17.83
C TYR A 107 -10.19 -6.62 17.60
N ASP A 108 -9.34 -7.07 16.68
CA ASP A 108 -9.20 -8.49 16.44
C ASP A 108 -8.30 -9.15 17.48
N ALA A 109 -8.68 -10.36 17.86
CA ALA A 109 -7.90 -11.21 18.73
C ALA A 109 -8.03 -12.68 18.30
N ILE A 110 -7.05 -13.50 18.68
CA ILE A 110 -7.11 -14.96 18.54
C ILE A 110 -7.44 -15.55 19.91
N ILE A 111 -8.31 -16.55 19.95
CA ILE A 111 -8.56 -17.33 21.17
C ILE A 111 -7.35 -18.22 21.44
N GLU A 112 -6.64 -17.98 22.54
CA GLU A 112 -5.48 -18.76 22.96
C GLU A 112 -5.89 -19.97 23.81
N ALA A 113 -6.86 -19.78 24.70
CA ALA A 113 -7.36 -20.83 25.58
C ALA A 113 -8.82 -20.58 25.99
N VAL A 114 -9.58 -21.65 26.22
CA VAL A 114 -10.95 -21.56 26.73
C VAL A 114 -11.08 -22.30 28.06
N LYS A 115 -11.53 -21.58 29.10
CA LYS A 115 -11.94 -22.18 30.38
C LYS A 115 -13.46 -22.31 30.40
N TYR A 116 -13.93 -23.51 30.10
CA TYR A 116 -15.34 -23.85 30.20
C TYR A 116 -15.79 -23.90 31.66
N ASN A 117 -16.95 -23.32 31.95
CA ASN A 117 -17.59 -23.37 33.27
C ASN A 117 -19.06 -23.72 33.09
N GLU A 118 -19.70 -24.25 34.14
CA GLU A 118 -21.15 -24.45 34.14
C GLU A 118 -21.87 -23.11 34.01
N HIS A 119 -22.88 -23.06 33.14
CA HIS A 119 -23.71 -21.88 32.92
C HIS A 119 -24.69 -21.69 34.09
N SER A 120 -25.07 -20.43 34.36
CA SER A 120 -26.17 -20.12 35.28
C SER A 120 -27.46 -19.82 34.54
N PHE A 121 -28.57 -19.81 35.27
CA PHE A 121 -29.86 -19.38 34.76
C PHE A 121 -30.45 -18.34 35.70
N THR A 122 -30.66 -17.12 35.20
CA THR A 122 -31.29 -16.03 35.95
C THR A 122 -32.60 -15.67 35.25
N ASN A 123 -33.72 -15.73 35.97
CA ASN A 123 -35.05 -15.46 35.41
C ASN A 123 -35.43 -16.30 34.16
N GLY A 124 -34.79 -17.46 33.99
CA GLY A 124 -35.00 -18.35 32.84
C GLY A 124 -34.10 -18.05 31.63
N GLU A 125 -33.24 -17.04 31.71
CA GLU A 125 -32.23 -16.72 30.70
C GLU A 125 -30.89 -17.38 31.08
N GLU A 126 -30.22 -17.97 30.08
CA GLU A 126 -28.92 -18.62 30.24
C GLU A 126 -27.81 -17.56 30.34
N GLU A 127 -26.92 -17.74 31.32
CA GLU A 127 -25.76 -16.89 31.57
C GLU A 127 -24.47 -17.70 31.43
N CYS A 128 -23.67 -17.35 30.43
CA CYS A 128 -22.39 -17.99 30.18
C CYS A 128 -21.33 -17.54 31.19
N ARG A 129 -20.72 -18.52 31.87
CA ARG A 129 -19.62 -18.28 32.82
C ARG A 129 -18.25 -18.66 32.27
N CYS A 130 -18.16 -19.08 31.01
CA CYS A 130 -16.91 -19.44 30.37
C CYS A 130 -15.96 -18.23 30.31
N LYS A 131 -14.65 -18.50 30.38
CA LYS A 131 -13.61 -17.46 30.24
C LYS A 131 -12.75 -17.75 29.03
N PHE A 132 -12.51 -16.73 28.22
CA PHE A 132 -11.77 -16.82 26.98
C PHE A 132 -10.48 -16.03 27.12
N LEU A 133 -9.34 -16.70 27.05
CA LEU A 133 -8.05 -16.03 26.97
C LEU A 133 -7.81 -15.67 25.52
N ILE A 134 -7.63 -14.38 25.24
CA ILE A 134 -7.43 -13.85 23.89
C ILE A 134 -6.05 -13.23 23.75
N CYS A 135 -5.48 -13.28 22.55
CA CYS A 135 -4.27 -12.57 22.15
C CYS A 135 -4.60 -11.52 21.09
N TRP A 136 -4.45 -10.24 21.44
CA TRP A 136 -4.77 -9.11 20.56
C TRP A 136 -3.87 -9.09 19.32
N GLN A 137 -4.47 -9.02 18.13
CA GLN A 137 -3.74 -9.03 16.85
C GLN A 137 -3.31 -7.63 16.40
N HIS A 138 -4.05 -6.61 16.82
CA HIS A 138 -3.80 -5.20 16.50
C HIS A 138 -4.37 -4.28 17.59
N GLY A 139 -4.34 -2.96 17.33
CA GLY A 139 -4.72 -1.96 18.33
C GLY A 139 -3.68 -1.76 19.45
N PRO A 140 -4.05 -1.03 20.52
CA PRO A 140 -3.11 -0.62 21.58
C PRO A 140 -2.58 -1.77 22.44
N ASN A 141 -3.29 -2.90 22.48
CA ASN A 141 -2.94 -4.06 23.29
C ASN A 141 -2.29 -5.18 22.48
N ARG A 142 -1.90 -4.93 21.22
CA ARG A 142 -1.33 -5.94 20.32
C ARG A 142 -0.27 -6.81 20.99
N GLY A 143 -0.43 -8.12 20.87
CA GLY A 143 0.46 -9.15 21.42
C GLY A 143 0.22 -9.47 22.91
N ASN A 144 -0.59 -8.68 23.62
CA ASN A 144 -0.92 -8.95 25.02
C ASN A 144 -2.06 -9.97 25.12
N LEU A 145 -2.02 -10.72 26.22
CA LEU A 145 -3.07 -11.65 26.61
C LEU A 145 -4.07 -10.98 27.54
N GLU A 146 -5.36 -11.23 27.31
CA GLU A 146 -6.43 -10.72 28.16
C GLU A 146 -7.54 -11.76 28.32
N GLN A 147 -8.19 -11.80 29.48
CA GLN A 147 -9.33 -12.68 29.72
C GLN A 147 -10.64 -11.93 29.46
N LYS A 148 -11.50 -12.49 28.60
CA LYS A 148 -12.82 -11.96 28.25
C LYS A 148 -13.97 -12.91 28.61
N ASN A 149 -15.16 -12.33 28.75
CA ASN A 149 -16.43 -13.04 28.80
C ASN A 149 -17.06 -13.11 27.40
N VAL A 150 -18.05 -13.97 27.21
CA VAL A 150 -18.73 -14.14 25.91
C VAL A 150 -19.36 -12.85 25.38
N GLU A 151 -19.93 -12.02 26.26
CA GLU A 151 -20.60 -10.75 25.93
C GLU A 151 -19.69 -9.73 25.22
N ASN A 152 -18.36 -9.89 25.40
CA ASN A 152 -17.32 -9.02 24.86
C ASN A 152 -16.68 -9.58 23.58
N ILE A 153 -17.28 -10.62 23.00
CA ILE A 153 -16.72 -11.36 21.86
C ILE A 153 -17.76 -11.43 20.74
N CYS A 154 -17.33 -11.06 19.54
CA CYS A 154 -18.04 -11.26 18.29
C CYS A 154 -17.25 -12.24 17.40
N ILE A 155 -17.94 -13.15 16.71
CA ILE A 155 -17.35 -14.03 15.71
C ILE A 155 -17.18 -13.24 14.42
N VAL A 156 -15.96 -13.22 13.89
CA VAL A 156 -15.65 -12.59 12.61
C VAL A 156 -16.23 -13.44 11.48
N ASP A 157 -17.06 -12.84 10.63
CA ASP A 157 -17.49 -13.48 9.40
C ASP A 157 -16.40 -13.36 8.33
N CYS A 158 -15.90 -14.51 7.89
CA CYS A 158 -14.87 -14.62 6.85
C CYS A 158 -15.45 -14.88 5.45
N SER A 159 -16.78 -14.76 5.27
CA SER A 159 -17.40 -14.95 3.96
C SER A 159 -17.03 -13.80 3.00
N GLU A 160 -16.74 -14.15 1.75
CA GLU A 160 -16.28 -13.22 0.71
C GLU A 160 -17.43 -12.40 0.09
N ASN A 161 -18.43 -12.02 0.87
CA ASN A 161 -19.52 -11.16 0.40
C ASN A 161 -19.07 -9.70 0.42
N VAL A 162 -18.48 -9.24 -0.68
CA VAL A 162 -18.04 -7.85 -0.81
C VAL A 162 -19.25 -6.96 -1.13
N ASP A 163 -19.39 -5.87 -0.38
CA ASP A 163 -20.41 -4.85 -0.61
C ASP A 163 -20.36 -4.34 -2.08
N PRO A 164 -21.51 -4.20 -2.78
CA PRO A 164 -21.51 -3.77 -4.18
C PRO A 164 -20.84 -2.42 -4.45
N ALA A 165 -20.96 -1.45 -3.54
CA ALA A 165 -20.32 -0.15 -3.67
C ALA A 165 -18.79 -0.28 -3.56
N LEU A 166 -18.31 -1.10 -2.61
CA LEU A 166 -16.89 -1.40 -2.47
C LEU A 166 -16.37 -2.14 -3.71
N SER A 167 -17.10 -3.13 -4.22
CA SER A 167 -16.72 -3.89 -5.41
C SER A 167 -16.58 -3.00 -6.65
N SER A 168 -17.55 -2.10 -6.88
CA SER A 168 -17.50 -1.12 -7.97
C SER A 168 -16.28 -0.19 -7.85
N PHE A 169 -16.03 0.31 -6.63
CA PHE A 169 -14.90 1.18 -6.34
C PHE A 169 -13.54 0.49 -6.55
N LEU A 170 -13.36 -0.73 -6.02
CA LEU A 170 -12.12 -1.50 -6.18
C LEU A 170 -11.82 -1.79 -7.65
N LYS A 171 -12.86 -2.11 -8.43
CA LYS A 171 -12.74 -2.30 -9.88
C LYS A 171 -12.25 -1.01 -10.54
N ARG A 172 -12.86 0.14 -10.24
CA ARG A 172 -12.46 1.42 -10.85
C ARG A 172 -11.05 1.83 -10.46
N ALA A 173 -10.67 1.71 -9.18
CA ALA A 173 -9.32 1.97 -8.72
C ALA A 173 -8.27 1.08 -9.42
N THR A 174 -8.59 -0.20 -9.62
CA THR A 174 -7.75 -1.14 -10.39
C THR A 174 -7.56 -0.67 -11.84
N GLU A 175 -8.63 -0.24 -12.50
CA GLU A 175 -8.58 0.28 -13.87
C GLU A 175 -7.71 1.55 -13.97
N GLU A 176 -7.81 2.46 -13.01
CA GLU A 176 -6.96 3.67 -12.95
C GLU A 176 -5.48 3.32 -12.77
N ILE A 177 -5.15 2.38 -11.88
CA ILE A 177 -3.77 1.89 -11.67
C ILE A 177 -3.22 1.29 -12.97
N GLN A 178 -4.00 0.42 -13.64
CA GLN A 178 -3.58 -0.20 -14.90
C GLN A 178 -3.44 0.82 -16.03
N ALA A 179 -4.36 1.79 -16.13
CA ALA A 179 -4.28 2.86 -17.11
C ALA A 179 -3.03 3.72 -16.91
N ALA A 180 -2.68 4.03 -15.65
CA ALA A 180 -1.43 4.70 -15.32
C ALA A 180 -0.21 3.88 -15.76
N SER A 181 -0.18 2.58 -15.46
CA SER A 181 0.91 1.69 -15.88
C SER A 181 1.06 1.61 -17.41
N ARG A 182 -0.04 1.52 -18.16
CA ARG A 182 0.00 1.47 -19.63
C ARG A 182 0.52 2.77 -20.23
N ARG A 183 0.08 3.92 -19.70
CA ARG A 183 0.59 5.24 -20.11
C ARG A 183 2.10 5.33 -19.94
N ILE A 184 2.64 4.79 -18.84
CA ILE A 184 4.08 4.73 -18.58
C ILE A 184 4.80 3.83 -19.60
N SER A 185 4.27 2.63 -19.88
CA SER A 185 4.88 1.72 -20.87
C SER A 185 4.94 2.33 -22.28
N ASN A 186 3.83 2.88 -22.77
CA ASN A 186 3.75 3.51 -24.09
C ASN A 186 4.65 4.75 -24.21
N LEU A 187 4.84 5.49 -23.10
CA LEU A 187 5.73 6.64 -23.07
C LEU A 187 7.19 6.22 -23.18
N THR A 188 7.57 5.13 -22.51
CA THR A 188 8.91 4.54 -22.60
C THR A 188 9.24 4.13 -24.04
N ASP A 189 8.26 3.58 -24.77
CA ASP A 189 8.45 3.18 -26.17
C ASP A 189 8.50 4.35 -27.14
N ARG A 190 7.78 5.45 -26.88
CA ARG A 190 7.87 6.69 -27.69
C ARG A 190 9.18 7.43 -27.47
N ILE A 191 9.72 7.42 -26.26
CA ILE A 191 11.04 8.01 -25.95
C ILE A 191 12.14 7.32 -26.76
N LYS A 192 12.02 6.01 -27.03
CA LYS A 192 12.97 5.26 -27.87
C LYS A 192 12.95 5.65 -29.36
N GLN A 193 11.96 6.41 -29.81
CA GLN A 193 11.74 6.70 -31.23
C GLN A 193 12.08 8.15 -31.63
N ASP A 194 12.39 9.04 -30.68
CA ASP A 194 12.53 10.48 -30.94
C ASP A 194 13.91 11.01 -30.47
N GLU A 195 14.98 10.61 -31.18
CA GLU A 195 16.34 11.13 -30.98
C GLU A 195 16.62 12.46 -31.74
N ASP A 196 15.65 13.02 -32.48
CA ASP A 196 15.92 14.13 -33.40
C ASP A 196 14.90 15.28 -33.37
N VAL A 197 14.83 16.05 -32.27
CA VAL A 197 14.39 17.46 -32.36
C VAL A 197 15.13 18.32 -31.34
N GLY A 198 15.83 19.34 -31.84
CA GLY A 198 16.61 20.28 -31.03
C GLY A 198 15.79 21.29 -30.23
N GLY A 199 16.35 21.67 -29.06
CA GLY A 199 16.39 23.08 -28.66
C GLY A 199 15.25 23.67 -27.83
N VAL A 200 14.67 23.00 -26.83
CA VAL A 200 13.91 23.68 -25.74
C VAL A 200 14.03 22.84 -24.45
N ASN A 201 14.51 23.44 -23.35
CA ASN A 201 14.62 22.87 -21.99
C ASN A 201 14.81 21.35 -21.90
N ARG A 202 16.08 20.91 -21.91
CA ARG A 202 16.43 19.50 -21.72
C ARG A 202 16.35 19.12 -20.25
N HIS A 203 15.52 18.14 -19.93
CA HIS A 203 15.56 17.42 -18.67
C HIS A 203 16.41 16.17 -18.83
N TYR A 204 17.12 15.81 -17.76
CA TYR A 204 17.93 14.61 -17.68
C TYR A 204 17.28 13.67 -16.67
N ILE A 205 17.05 12.43 -17.09
CA ILE A 205 16.30 11.43 -16.33
C ILE A 205 17.20 10.23 -16.15
N VAL A 206 17.35 9.77 -14.91
CA VAL A 206 18.01 8.51 -14.58
C VAL A 206 16.96 7.54 -14.08
N LEU A 207 16.75 6.44 -14.81
CA LEU A 207 15.89 5.36 -14.37
C LEU A 207 16.66 4.39 -13.48
N ILE A 208 16.07 4.11 -12.32
CA ILE A 208 16.68 3.29 -11.28
C ILE A 208 15.75 2.13 -10.95
N ASP A 209 16.28 0.93 -11.01
CA ASP A 209 15.63 -0.31 -10.64
C ASP A 209 16.15 -0.84 -9.30
N ASN A 210 15.53 -1.92 -8.85
CA ASN A 210 15.87 -2.64 -7.62
C ASN A 210 15.76 -1.78 -6.34
N LEU A 211 14.89 -0.77 -6.34
CA LEU A 211 14.60 0.04 -5.17
C LEU A 211 13.74 -0.73 -4.16
N GLU A 212 13.84 -0.37 -2.89
CA GLU A 212 12.91 -0.84 -1.85
C GLU A 212 11.51 -0.27 -2.11
N LYS A 213 10.47 -1.07 -1.86
CA LYS A 213 9.08 -0.66 -2.09
C LYS A 213 8.66 0.53 -1.23
N GLU A 214 9.20 0.59 -0.01
CA GLU A 214 8.91 1.64 0.97
C GLU A 214 9.79 2.89 0.81
N LEU A 215 10.74 2.89 -0.15
CA LEU A 215 11.66 4.00 -0.33
C LEU A 215 10.90 5.26 -0.78
N SER A 216 11.13 6.38 -0.08
CA SER A 216 10.48 7.65 -0.42
C SER A 216 11.27 8.46 -1.45
N SER A 217 10.56 9.24 -2.28
CA SER A 217 11.18 10.20 -3.21
C SER A 217 12.06 11.24 -2.48
N SER A 218 11.65 11.68 -1.29
CA SER A 218 12.43 12.62 -0.47
C SER A 218 13.75 12.02 -0.02
N THR A 219 13.77 10.74 0.37
CA THR A 219 15.00 10.03 0.76
C THR A 219 16.01 10.07 -0.39
N ILE A 220 15.56 9.80 -1.62
CA ILE A 220 16.41 9.84 -2.83
C ILE A 220 16.97 11.26 -3.06
N VAL A 221 16.12 12.28 -2.99
CA VAL A 221 16.52 13.69 -3.21
C VAL A 221 17.51 14.16 -2.14
N GLU A 222 17.26 13.84 -0.87
CA GLU A 222 18.16 14.18 0.23
C GLU A 222 19.50 13.45 0.11
N PHE A 223 19.49 12.16 -0.21
CA PHE A 223 20.69 11.37 -0.45
C PHE A 223 21.54 11.99 -1.56
N VAL A 224 20.96 12.25 -2.73
CA VAL A 224 21.67 12.86 -3.87
C VAL A 224 22.24 14.23 -3.51
N ARG A 225 21.46 15.06 -2.79
CA ARG A 225 21.94 16.37 -2.34
C ARG A 225 23.11 16.24 -1.36
N ARG A 226 23.06 15.27 -0.44
CA ARG A 226 24.10 15.01 0.55
C ARG A 226 25.41 14.57 -0.10
N GLU A 227 25.35 13.61 -1.03
CA GLU A 227 26.57 13.00 -1.59
C GLU A 227 27.25 13.86 -2.66
N ILE A 228 26.47 14.59 -3.48
CA ILE A 228 27.03 15.31 -4.63
C ILE A 228 26.57 16.77 -4.77
N SER A 229 25.82 17.30 -3.79
CA SER A 229 25.45 18.72 -3.71
C SER A 229 24.72 19.29 -4.94
N ILE A 230 23.95 18.46 -5.65
CA ILE A 230 23.12 18.90 -6.78
C ILE A 230 21.64 19.05 -6.38
N ALA A 231 20.91 19.88 -7.12
CA ALA A 231 19.47 19.98 -7.01
C ALA A 231 18.80 18.96 -7.94
N SER A 232 18.01 18.05 -7.36
CA SER A 232 17.26 17.04 -8.10
C SER A 232 15.81 16.95 -7.63
N GLU A 233 14.99 16.36 -8.49
CA GLU A 233 13.67 15.84 -8.15
C GLU A 233 13.73 14.31 -8.27
N ALA A 234 12.88 13.58 -7.54
CA ALA A 234 12.81 12.13 -7.68
C ALA A 234 11.36 11.64 -7.60
N CYS A 235 11.13 10.46 -8.17
CA CYS A 235 9.88 9.73 -8.02
C CYS A 235 10.16 8.25 -7.85
N VAL A 236 9.41 7.61 -6.94
CA VAL A 236 9.36 6.17 -6.80
C VAL A 236 8.06 5.70 -7.44
N PHE A 237 8.17 4.73 -8.34
CA PHE A 237 7.06 4.18 -9.09
C PHE A 237 6.30 3.15 -8.26
N PRO A 238 5.01 2.95 -8.53
CA PRO A 238 4.29 1.82 -7.96
C PRO A 238 4.83 0.49 -8.51
N SER A 239 4.87 -0.54 -7.66
CA SER A 239 5.22 -1.91 -8.05
C SER A 239 4.03 -2.86 -7.87
N LEU A 240 4.07 -4.00 -8.57
CA LEU A 240 3.10 -5.07 -8.34
C LEU A 240 3.40 -5.78 -7.00
N SER A 241 2.39 -6.40 -6.38
CA SER A 241 2.60 -7.17 -5.14
C SER A 241 3.55 -8.35 -5.35
N THR A 242 3.54 -8.94 -6.54
CA THR A 242 4.40 -10.05 -6.95
C THR A 242 5.85 -9.64 -7.24
N GLU A 243 6.12 -8.35 -7.49
CA GLU A 243 7.48 -7.86 -7.71
C GLU A 243 8.22 -7.81 -6.36
N SER A 244 9.50 -8.14 -6.33
CA SER A 244 10.32 -8.07 -5.10
C SER A 244 11.04 -6.72 -4.93
N TYR A 245 10.81 -5.80 -5.85
CA TYR A 245 11.46 -4.49 -5.93
C TYR A 245 10.52 -3.46 -6.54
N THR A 246 10.89 -2.18 -6.44
CA THR A 246 10.27 -1.11 -7.21
C THR A 246 11.30 -0.36 -8.04
N ARG A 247 10.80 0.57 -8.84
CA ARG A 247 11.54 1.39 -9.79
C ARG A 247 11.37 2.86 -9.43
N GLY A 248 12.23 3.71 -9.94
CA GLY A 248 12.12 5.14 -9.74
C GLY A 248 12.89 5.92 -10.79
N ALA A 249 12.80 7.24 -10.69
CA ALA A 249 13.58 8.14 -11.51
C ALA A 249 14.16 9.30 -10.70
N ILE A 250 15.36 9.72 -11.07
CA ILE A 250 15.95 11.00 -10.66
C ILE A 250 15.85 11.94 -11.85
N LEU A 251 15.36 13.15 -11.60
CA LEU A 251 15.17 14.19 -12.60
C LEU A 251 16.07 15.39 -12.31
N LEU A 252 16.75 15.86 -13.35
CA LEU A 252 17.66 16.99 -13.30
C LEU A 252 17.32 18.00 -14.40
N LYS A 253 17.56 19.27 -14.11
CA LYS A 253 17.29 20.41 -15.00
C LYS A 253 18.53 20.92 -15.73
N SER A 254 19.71 20.46 -15.33
CA SER A 254 21.01 20.97 -15.76
C SER A 254 21.87 19.83 -16.28
N GLU A 255 22.53 20.06 -17.42
CA GLU A 255 23.52 19.13 -17.99
C GLU A 255 24.72 18.95 -17.07
N LYS A 256 25.14 20.04 -16.40
CA LYS A 256 26.24 20.00 -15.45
C LYS A 256 25.91 19.07 -14.28
N ASP A 257 24.69 19.17 -13.76
CA ASP A 257 24.25 18.34 -12.63
C ASP A 257 24.08 16.88 -13.04
N SER A 258 23.65 16.62 -14.29
CA SER A 258 23.54 15.25 -14.80
C SER A 258 24.91 14.60 -15.01
N GLN A 259 25.89 15.33 -15.51
CA GLN A 259 27.27 14.84 -15.60
C GLN A 259 27.85 14.51 -14.21
N LEU A 260 27.61 15.35 -13.20
CA LEU A 260 28.02 15.08 -11.82
C LEU A 260 27.34 13.80 -11.28
N LEU A 261 26.03 13.66 -11.49
CA LEU A 261 25.31 12.46 -11.08
C LEU A 261 25.81 11.21 -11.82
N TYR A 262 26.06 11.27 -13.12
CA TYR A 262 26.55 10.13 -13.88
C TYR A 262 27.94 9.69 -13.42
N GLY A 263 28.85 10.65 -13.22
CA GLY A 263 30.19 10.36 -12.71
C GLY A 263 30.16 9.74 -11.31
N PHE A 264 29.19 10.11 -10.49
CA PHE A 264 28.95 9.46 -9.20
C PHE A 264 28.40 8.04 -9.39
N LEU A 265 27.27 7.88 -10.09
CA LEU A 265 26.59 6.59 -10.27
C LEU A 265 27.42 5.52 -11.01
N ASP A 266 28.27 5.94 -11.95
CA ASP A 266 29.11 5.03 -12.76
C ASP A 266 30.46 4.72 -12.12
N ASN A 267 30.76 5.31 -10.96
CA ASN A 267 32.04 5.10 -10.31
C ASN A 267 32.17 3.64 -9.85
N PRO A 268 33.12 2.86 -10.42
CA PRO A 268 33.23 1.44 -10.11
C PRO A 268 33.72 1.17 -8.69
N ASN A 269 34.21 2.19 -7.98
CA ASN A 269 34.73 2.09 -6.63
C ASN A 269 33.65 2.21 -5.56
N HIS A 270 32.39 2.38 -5.92
CA HIS A 270 31.30 2.34 -4.96
C HIS A 270 29.98 1.82 -5.54
N ILE A 271 29.08 1.41 -4.65
CA ILE A 271 27.71 1.02 -4.96
C ILE A 271 26.79 1.69 -3.94
N ILE A 272 25.67 2.24 -4.40
CA ILE A 272 24.61 2.76 -3.54
C ILE A 272 23.72 1.60 -3.13
N VAL A 273 23.47 1.45 -1.84
CA VAL A 273 22.62 0.38 -1.29
C VAL A 273 21.56 0.94 -0.34
N SER A 274 20.43 0.24 -0.25
CA SER A 274 19.47 0.43 0.84
C SER A 274 20.04 -0.06 2.17
N SER A 275 19.41 0.32 3.27
CA SER A 275 19.68 -0.22 4.61
C SER A 275 19.55 -1.75 4.68
N ASN A 276 18.73 -2.37 3.83
CA ASN A 276 18.60 -3.83 3.70
C ASN A 276 19.63 -4.45 2.73
N GLY A 277 20.55 -3.66 2.18
CA GLY A 277 21.61 -4.12 1.30
C GLY A 277 21.23 -4.26 -0.18
N LYS A 278 20.05 -3.77 -0.61
CA LYS A 278 19.68 -3.80 -2.04
C LYS A 278 20.46 -2.76 -2.83
N PRO A 279 21.23 -3.16 -3.86
CA PRO A 279 21.98 -2.22 -4.68
C PRO A 279 21.08 -1.50 -5.68
N TRP A 280 21.32 -0.20 -5.87
CA TRP A 280 20.73 0.53 -6.98
C TRP A 280 21.24 0.02 -8.32
N VAL A 281 20.31 -0.16 -9.25
CA VAL A 281 20.60 -0.59 -10.61
C VAL A 281 20.19 0.53 -11.57
N ILE A 282 21.17 1.11 -12.26
CA ILE A 282 20.90 2.16 -13.24
C ILE A 282 20.56 1.50 -14.57
N MET A 283 19.32 1.67 -15.01
CA MET A 283 18.82 1.04 -16.22
C MET A 283 19.07 1.90 -17.46
N GLU A 284 18.64 3.15 -17.40
CA GLU A 284 18.71 4.08 -18.52
C GLU A 284 19.01 5.49 -18.05
N LYS A 285 19.70 6.24 -18.91
CA LYS A 285 19.97 7.67 -18.76
C LYS A 285 19.42 8.36 -19.99
N ILE A 286 18.39 9.15 -19.80
CA ILE A 286 17.60 9.74 -20.87
C ILE A 286 17.80 11.25 -20.81
N SER A 287 17.94 11.89 -21.97
CA SER A 287 17.88 13.34 -22.09
C SER A 287 16.84 13.72 -23.12
N GLY A 288 15.95 14.66 -22.80
CA GLY A 288 14.98 15.15 -23.79
C GLY A 288 14.13 16.31 -23.28
N PRO A 289 13.19 16.81 -24.11
CA PRO A 289 12.47 18.05 -23.84
C PRO A 289 11.55 17.97 -22.62
N GLU A 290 11.17 19.14 -22.10
CA GLU A 290 10.31 19.34 -20.92
C GLU A 290 8.93 18.66 -20.99
N THR A 291 8.47 18.28 -22.19
CA THR A 291 7.29 17.43 -22.41
C THR A 291 7.47 16.02 -21.82
N ILE A 292 8.70 15.49 -21.82
CA ILE A 292 9.06 14.21 -21.19
C ILE A 292 8.88 14.31 -19.67
N ARG A 293 9.42 15.38 -19.05
CA ARG A 293 9.16 15.68 -17.62
C ARG A 293 7.67 15.80 -17.38
N THR A 294 6.97 16.62 -18.16
CA THR A 294 5.55 16.89 -17.92
C THR A 294 4.73 15.60 -18.04
N SER A 295 5.04 14.69 -18.97
CA SER A 295 4.32 13.42 -19.12
C SER A 295 4.67 12.36 -18.06
N LEU A 296 5.92 12.26 -17.62
CA LEU A 296 6.32 11.36 -16.51
C LEU A 296 5.85 11.89 -15.15
N CYS A 297 5.90 13.21 -14.95
CA CYS A 297 5.68 13.84 -13.66
C CYS A 297 4.26 14.37 -13.45
N THR A 298 3.49 14.84 -14.45
CA THR A 298 2.10 15.30 -14.16
C THR A 298 1.13 14.17 -13.84
N SER A 299 1.43 12.94 -14.27
CA SER A 299 0.68 11.74 -13.88
C SER A 299 1.08 11.17 -12.52
N LEU A 300 2.28 11.47 -12.00
CA LEU A 300 2.81 10.89 -10.75
C LEU A 300 3.02 11.91 -9.61
N LEU A 301 3.20 13.21 -9.90
CA LEU A 301 3.45 14.27 -8.89
C LEU A 301 2.17 14.86 -8.30
N LYS A 302 0.99 14.68 -8.90
CA LYS A 302 -0.26 15.25 -8.37
C LYS A 302 -0.77 14.57 -7.08
N SER A 303 -0.12 13.52 -6.60
CA SER A 303 -0.55 12.77 -5.41
C SER A 303 0.51 12.71 -4.28
N GLN A 304 1.47 13.65 -4.24
CA GLN A 304 2.44 13.69 -3.15
C GLN A 304 1.93 14.63 -2.05
N VAL A 305 1.15 14.07 -1.11
CA VAL A 305 1.02 14.66 0.22
C VAL A 305 2.31 14.33 0.97
N SER A 306 2.99 15.39 1.41
CA SER A 306 4.16 15.33 2.28
C SER A 306 3.80 14.69 3.61
N PHE A 307 4.37 13.52 3.91
CA PHE A 307 4.55 13.06 5.29
C PHE A 307 6.05 12.92 5.55
N SER A 308 6.55 13.78 6.43
CA SER A 308 7.92 13.80 6.92
C SER A 308 8.04 12.92 8.16
N TYR A 309 8.81 11.84 8.06
CA TYR A 309 9.62 11.34 9.17
C TYR A 309 11.02 11.07 8.62
N LEU A 310 11.98 11.87 9.09
CA LEU A 310 13.40 11.79 8.75
C LEU A 310 13.98 10.47 9.25
N ASN A 311 14.24 9.54 8.33
CA ASN A 311 15.19 8.46 8.56
C ASN A 311 16.24 8.55 7.44
N THR A 312 17.30 9.31 7.72
CA THR A 312 18.38 9.66 6.78
C THR A 312 19.33 8.51 6.45
N ASP A 313 19.13 7.34 7.09
CA ASP A 313 20.02 6.18 7.04
C ASP A 313 19.50 5.06 6.12
N GLU A 314 18.42 5.31 5.36
CA GLU A 314 17.86 4.35 4.40
C GLU A 314 18.77 4.08 3.20
N LEU A 315 19.68 5.00 2.86
CA LEU A 315 20.58 4.89 1.72
C LEU A 315 22.02 5.23 2.12
N LYS A 316 22.96 4.41 1.67
CA LYS A 316 24.40 4.63 1.88
C LYS A 316 25.24 4.24 0.68
N VAL A 317 26.42 4.85 0.61
CA VAL A 317 27.47 4.53 -0.35
C VAL A 317 28.40 3.49 0.27
N VAL A 318 28.56 2.35 -0.40
CA VAL A 318 29.48 1.30 0.01
C VAL A 318 30.68 1.30 -0.92
N HIS A 319 31.88 1.41 -0.35
CA HIS A 319 33.12 1.50 -1.12
C HIS A 319 33.78 0.15 -1.39
N SER A 320 34.46 0.07 -2.53
CA SER A 320 35.25 -1.08 -2.95
C SER A 320 36.26 -1.51 -1.89
N GLY A 321 36.37 -2.82 -1.68
CA GLY A 321 37.30 -3.41 -0.70
C GLY A 321 36.64 -3.86 0.60
N SER A 322 35.40 -3.45 0.87
CA SER A 322 34.60 -3.99 1.98
C SER A 322 33.94 -5.33 1.62
N GLU A 323 33.58 -6.13 2.63
CA GLU A 323 32.74 -7.31 2.43
C GLU A 323 31.35 -6.94 1.94
N GLU A 324 30.78 -5.87 2.48
CA GLU A 324 29.49 -5.33 2.06
C GLU A 324 29.48 -4.97 0.57
N PHE A 325 30.56 -4.38 0.04
CA PHE A 325 30.68 -4.08 -1.39
C PHE A 325 30.64 -5.35 -2.24
N ARG A 326 31.31 -6.43 -1.80
CA ARG A 326 31.34 -7.69 -2.55
C ARG A 326 29.94 -8.30 -2.62
N THR A 327 29.18 -8.26 -1.53
CA THR A 327 27.79 -8.72 -1.50
C THR A 327 26.88 -7.86 -2.38
N ALA A 328 26.96 -6.53 -2.22
CA ALA A 328 26.17 -5.59 -3.01
C ALA A 328 26.45 -5.72 -4.51
N LYS A 329 27.72 -5.93 -4.89
CA LYS A 329 28.11 -6.17 -6.27
C LYS A 329 27.51 -7.47 -6.81
N GLY A 330 27.59 -8.57 -6.06
CA GLY A 330 26.98 -9.84 -6.48
C GLY A 330 25.47 -9.74 -6.69
N LEU A 331 24.75 -9.05 -5.80
CA LEU A 331 23.31 -8.81 -5.95
C LEU A 331 23.00 -7.91 -7.16
N LYS A 332 23.83 -6.89 -7.41
CA LYS A 332 23.69 -5.98 -8.56
C LYS A 332 23.87 -6.75 -9.87
N ASP A 333 24.91 -7.56 -9.96
CA ASP A 333 25.23 -8.37 -11.14
C ASP A 333 24.11 -9.39 -11.43
N LEU A 334 23.59 -10.04 -10.38
CA LEU A 334 22.44 -10.95 -10.51
C LEU A 334 21.18 -10.23 -11.04
N PHE A 335 20.89 -9.04 -10.52
CA PHE A 335 19.74 -8.26 -11.00
C PHE A 335 19.92 -7.83 -12.46
N MET A 336 21.12 -7.40 -12.85
CA MET A 336 21.43 -7.04 -14.23
C MET A 336 21.24 -8.21 -15.20
N GLU A 337 21.64 -9.43 -14.81
CA GLU A 337 21.39 -10.64 -15.59
C GLU A 337 19.88 -10.91 -15.77
N PHE A 338 19.11 -10.77 -14.68
CA PHE A 338 17.66 -10.90 -14.72
C PHE A 338 17.01 -9.86 -15.66
N ALA A 339 17.42 -8.60 -15.58
CA ALA A 339 16.89 -7.53 -16.42
C ALA A 339 17.18 -7.78 -17.91
N GLU A 340 18.37 -8.29 -18.24
CA GLU A 340 18.72 -8.65 -19.62
C GLU A 340 17.88 -9.83 -20.12
N HIS A 341 17.65 -10.85 -19.29
CA HIS A 341 16.72 -11.94 -19.64
C HIS A 341 15.30 -11.44 -19.91
N GLN A 342 14.77 -10.53 -19.07
CA GLN A 342 13.46 -9.94 -19.31
C GLN A 342 13.43 -9.20 -20.65
N LYS A 343 14.46 -8.41 -20.97
CA LYS A 343 14.57 -7.69 -22.24
C LYS A 343 14.54 -8.63 -23.44
N LEU A 344 15.31 -9.72 -23.39
CA LEU A 344 15.33 -10.74 -24.46
C LEU A 344 13.98 -11.42 -24.64
N LEU A 345 13.25 -11.69 -23.55
CA LEU A 345 11.90 -12.25 -23.61
C LEU A 345 10.92 -11.29 -24.30
N HIS A 346 10.98 -9.99 -24.01
CA HIS A 346 10.15 -8.99 -24.68
C HIS A 346 10.45 -8.92 -26.19
N VAL A 347 11.74 -8.93 -26.58
CA VAL A 347 12.13 -8.96 -28.00
C VAL A 347 11.60 -10.20 -28.71
N ARG A 348 11.68 -11.36 -28.04
CA ARG A 348 11.14 -12.62 -28.58
C ARG A 348 9.62 -12.55 -28.75
N LEU A 349 8.90 -12.04 -27.75
CA LEU A 349 7.45 -11.89 -27.81
C LEU A 349 7.02 -11.05 -29.02
N VAL A 350 7.58 -9.86 -29.18
CA VAL A 350 7.29 -8.96 -30.31
C VAL A 350 7.58 -9.62 -31.66
N THR A 351 8.63 -10.44 -31.73
CA THR A 351 8.99 -11.17 -32.94
C THR A 351 7.96 -12.26 -33.29
N GLU A 352 7.49 -13.02 -32.30
CA GLU A 352 6.48 -14.05 -32.51
C GLU A 352 5.10 -13.46 -32.83
N GLU A 353 4.71 -12.37 -32.17
CA GLU A 353 3.47 -11.64 -32.49
C GLU A 353 3.48 -11.16 -33.95
N ARG A 354 4.61 -10.63 -34.43
CA ARG A 354 4.74 -10.20 -35.82
C ARG A 354 4.59 -11.36 -36.81
N LYS A 355 5.12 -12.54 -36.49
CA LYS A 355 4.96 -13.73 -37.34
C LYS A 355 3.49 -14.16 -37.44
N ILE A 356 2.78 -14.17 -36.31
CA ILE A 356 1.35 -14.53 -36.25
C ILE A 356 0.50 -13.51 -37.03
N LEU A 357 0.81 -12.22 -36.93
CA LEU A 357 0.06 -11.18 -37.65
C LEU A 357 0.34 -11.13 -39.16
N GLN A 358 1.40 -11.82 -39.63
CA GLN A 358 1.79 -11.90 -41.04
C GLN A 358 1.42 -13.24 -41.70
N SER A 359 0.91 -14.21 -40.92
CA SER A 359 0.32 -15.46 -41.40
C SER A 359 -1.19 -15.33 -41.53
#